data_AF-A0A1L6TD06-F1
#
_entry.id   AF-A0A1L6TD06-F1
#
_cell.length_a   1.000
_cell.length_b   1.000
_cell.length_c   1.000
_cell.angle_alpha   90.00
_cell.angle_beta   90.00
_cell.angle_gamma   90.00
#
_symmetry.space_group_name_H-M   'P 1'
#
loop_
_entity.id
_entity.type
_entity.pdbx_description
1 polymer ?
#
loop_
_entity_poly.entity_id
_entity_poly.type
_entity_poly.pdbx_seq_one_letter_code
_entity_poly.pdbx_strand_id
1 'polypeptide(L)' 'MVAHVQEEQFTLLKIKEMLIKLNLEFMGFHISKDLRSKFLTEFDNDESKLFDLDCWSEFETNNEDSFYGMYQFWCKK' A
#
# COMPACT_ATOMS: atom_id res chain seq x y z
N MET A 1 22.85 -20.34 10.36
CA MET A 1 22.09 -19.51 11.31
C MET A 1 20.70 -19.39 10.74
N VAL A 2 19.72 -19.91 11.47
CA VAL A 2 18.32 -19.98 11.02
C VAL A 2 17.69 -18.60 11.20
N ALA A 3 17.49 -17.89 10.09
CA ALA A 3 16.56 -16.77 10.02
C ALA A 3 15.14 -17.32 9.72
N HIS A 4 14.61 -18.17 10.61
CA HIS A 4 13.18 -18.43 10.72
C HIS A 4 12.60 -17.39 11.66
N VAL A 5 12.61 -16.14 11.22
CA VAL A 5 11.49 -15.27 11.51
C VAL A 5 11.27 -14.60 10.17
N GLN A 6 10.32 -15.14 9.42
CA GLN A 6 9.68 -14.31 8.42
C GLN A 6 9.06 -13.20 9.24
N GLU A 7 9.77 -12.08 9.40
CA GLU A 7 9.11 -10.80 9.53
C GLU A 7 8.21 -10.76 8.31
N GLU A 8 6.97 -11.20 8.49
CA GLU A 8 5.97 -11.14 7.45
C GLU A 8 5.72 -9.65 7.30
N GLN A 9 6.57 -8.96 6.52
CA GLN A 9 6.25 -7.67 5.98
C GLN A 9 4.85 -7.87 5.42
N PHE A 10 3.89 -7.19 6.04
CA PHE A 10 2.51 -7.22 5.59
C PHE A 10 2.53 -6.52 4.24
N THR A 11 2.84 -7.29 3.21
CA THR A 11 2.82 -6.80 1.85
C THR A 11 1.40 -6.35 1.56
N LEU A 12 1.29 -5.32 0.74
CA LEU A 12 0.01 -4.80 0.27
C LEU A 12 -0.89 -5.91 -0.32
N LEU A 13 -0.29 -6.97 -0.86
CA LEU A 13 -0.97 -8.20 -1.26
C LEU A 13 -1.77 -8.87 -0.11
N LYS A 14 -1.16 -9.05 1.07
CA LYS A 14 -1.84 -9.60 2.25
C LYS A 14 -2.95 -8.68 2.75
N ILE A 15 -2.75 -7.37 2.69
CA ILE A 15 -3.78 -6.38 3.04
C ILE A 15 -4.98 -6.56 2.09
N LYS A 16 -4.74 -6.65 0.78
CA LYS A 16 -5.77 -6.91 -0.23
C LYS A 16 -6.54 -8.21 0.06
N GLU A 17 -5.84 -9.31 0.36
CA GLU A 17 -6.49 -10.57 0.75
C GLU A 17 -7.36 -10.43 2.01
N MET A 18 -6.87 -9.71 3.03
CA MET A 18 -7.64 -9.46 4.24
C MET A 18 -8.88 -8.62 3.98
N LEU A 19 -8.78 -7.59 3.14
CA LEU A 19 -9.92 -6.76 2.74
C LEU A 19 -11.00 -7.58 2.04
N ILE A 20 -10.60 -8.47 1.12
CA ILE A 20 -11.51 -9.40 0.43
C ILE A 20 -12.17 -10.35 1.44
N LYS A 21 -11.38 -10.95 2.35
CA LYS A 21 -11.90 -11.85 3.39
C LYS A 21 -12.87 -11.17 4.35
N LEU A 22 -12.62 -9.90 4.68
CA LEU A 22 -13.45 -9.09 5.56
C LEU A 22 -14.63 -8.42 4.83
N ASN A 23 -14.71 -8.58 3.50
CA ASN A 23 -15.67 -7.91 2.62
C ASN A 23 -15.68 -6.39 2.83
N LEU A 24 -14.48 -5.81 2.87
CA LEU A 24 -14.22 -4.39 3.03
C LEU A 24 -13.83 -3.77 1.69
N GLU A 25 -14.42 -2.62 1.38
CA GLU A 25 -14.05 -1.81 0.23
C GLU A 25 -12.88 -0.91 0.61
N PHE A 26 -11.80 -1.00 -0.17
CA PHE A 26 -10.63 -0.14 0.00
C PHE A 26 -10.91 1.27 -0.51
N MET A 27 -10.71 2.28 0.34
CA MET A 27 -10.96 3.69 0.00
C MET A 27 -9.68 4.51 -0.21
N GLY A 28 -8.49 3.89 -0.15
CA GLY A 28 -7.22 4.60 -0.32
C GLY A 28 -6.41 4.71 0.97
N PHE A 29 -5.11 5.00 0.80
CA PHE A 29 -4.20 5.19 1.92
C PHE A 29 -4.28 6.61 2.50
N HIS A 30 -4.15 6.69 3.82
CA HIS A 30 -3.88 7.92 4.54
C HIS A 30 -2.37 8.19 4.50
N ILE A 31 -1.98 9.02 3.54
CA ILE A 31 -0.59 9.38 3.25
C ILE A 31 -0.38 10.88 3.33
N SER A 32 0.86 11.27 3.61
CA SER A 32 1.30 12.66 3.53
C SER A 32 1.20 13.20 2.09
N LYS A 33 0.99 14.51 1.93
CA LYS A 33 0.94 15.17 0.61
C LYS A 33 2.20 14.92 -0.23
N ASP A 34 3.37 14.84 0.41
CA ASP A 34 4.64 14.55 -0.26
C ASP A 34 4.63 13.16 -0.92
N LEU A 35 4.25 12.13 -0.15
CA LEU A 35 4.14 10.75 -0.64
C LEU A 35 3.07 10.62 -1.72
N ARG A 36 1.92 11.29 -1.55
CA ARG A 36 0.87 11.36 -2.58
C ARG A 36 1.41 11.98 -3.86
N SER A 37 2.13 13.10 -3.77
CA SER A 37 2.68 13.78 -4.94
C SER A 37 3.72 12.92 -5.65
N LYS A 38 4.59 12.24 -4.91
CA LYS A 38 5.56 11.29 -5.46
C LYS A 38 4.88 10.14 -6.19
N PHE A 39 3.92 9.49 -5.54
CA PHE A 39 3.13 8.43 -6.16
C PHE A 39 2.45 8.91 -7.44
N LEU A 40 1.71 10.02 -7.36
CA LEU A 40 1.04 10.58 -8.54
C LEU A 40 2.03 10.94 -9.65
N THR A 41 3.22 11.45 -9.33
CA THR A 41 4.25 11.74 -10.36
C THR A 41 4.70 10.48 -11.09
N GLU A 42 4.85 9.35 -10.39
CA GLU A 42 5.23 8.07 -10.98
C GLU A 42 4.10 7.43 -11.81
N PHE A 43 2.83 7.66 -11.43
CA PHE A 43 1.65 7.10 -12.11
C PHE A 43 0.89 8.13 -12.96
N ASP A 44 1.58 9.06 -13.62
CA ASP A 44 1.00 10.02 -14.59
C ASP A 44 -0.12 10.93 -14.02
N ASN A 45 -0.04 11.24 -12.73
CA ASN A 45 -1.05 11.96 -11.94
C ASN A 45 -2.43 11.31 -11.93
N ASP A 46 -2.50 10.01 -12.16
CA ASP A 46 -3.74 9.26 -12.13
C ASP A 46 -4.19 9.00 -10.68
N GLU A 47 -5.25 9.72 -10.27
CA GLU A 47 -5.81 9.59 -8.92
C GLU A 47 -6.53 8.25 -8.70
N SER A 48 -6.96 7.57 -9.78
CA SER A 48 -7.62 6.27 -9.64
C SER A 48 -6.65 5.19 -9.12
N LYS A 49 -5.36 5.33 -9.43
CA LYS A 49 -4.30 4.44 -8.89
C LYS A 49 -4.10 4.57 -7.39
N LEU A 50 -4.50 5.68 -6.76
CA LEU A 50 -4.43 5.81 -5.30
C LEU A 50 -5.36 4.82 -4.57
N PHE A 51 -6.42 4.38 -5.27
CA PHE A 51 -7.37 3.38 -4.78
C PHE A 51 -6.99 1.95 -5.23
N ASP A 52 -5.86 1.77 -5.91
CA ASP A 52 -5.41 0.47 -6.38
C ASP A 52 -4.20 -0.03 -5.57
N LEU A 53 -4.44 -1.04 -4.74
CA LEU A 53 -3.41 -1.68 -3.92
C LEU A 53 -2.27 -2.29 -4.74
N ASP A 54 -2.52 -2.66 -6.00
CA ASP A 54 -1.50 -3.24 -6.88
C ASP A 54 -0.45 -2.18 -7.27
N CYS A 55 -0.91 -0.99 -7.67
CA CYS A 55 -0.02 0.14 -7.96
C CYS A 55 0.80 0.56 -6.73
N TRP A 56 0.20 0.53 -5.53
CA TRP A 56 0.95 0.76 -4.30
C TRP A 56 2.06 -0.27 -4.07
N SER A 57 1.82 -1.53 -4.45
CA SER A 57 2.79 -2.62 -4.31
C SER A 57 3.98 -2.41 -5.24
N GLU A 58 3.71 -1.98 -6.47
CA GLU A 58 4.74 -1.64 -7.45
C GLU A 58 5.55 -0.41 -7.02
N PHE A 59 4.88 0.62 -6.50
CA PHE A 59 5.53 1.83 -6.00
C PHE A 59 6.50 1.54 -4.84
N GLU A 60 6.06 0.72 -3.88
CA GLU A 60 6.86 0.31 -2.73
C GLU A 60 8.07 -0.53 -3.14
N THR A 61 7.91 -1.43 -4.11
CA THR A 61 9.03 -2.22 -4.65
C THR A 61 10.12 -1.33 -5.25
N ASN A 62 9.74 -0.21 -5.87
CA ASN A 62 10.68 0.77 -6.42
C ASN A 62 11.19 1.77 -5.37
N ASN A 63 10.51 1.90 -4.23
CA ASN A 63 10.81 2.86 -3.17
C ASN A 63 10.76 2.15 -1.81
N GLU A 64 11.80 1.36 -1.52
CA GLU A 64 11.98 0.65 -0.24
C GLU A 64 11.93 1.61 0.98
N ASP A 65 12.09 2.92 0.76
CA ASP A 65 12.05 3.99 1.77
C ASP A 65 10.68 4.69 1.91
N SER A 66 9.74 4.47 0.99
CA SER A 66 8.47 5.21 1.03
C SER A 66 7.52 4.79 2.16
N PHE A 67 7.66 3.55 2.64
CA PHE A 67 6.81 2.98 3.68
C PHE A 67 7.63 2.49 4.88
N TYR A 68 8.51 3.33 5.43
CA TYR A 68 9.26 3.03 6.67
C TYR A 68 8.39 2.85 7.94
N GLY A 69 7.06 2.81 7.83
CA GLY A 69 6.14 2.79 8.95
C GLY A 69 4.97 1.81 8.78
N MET A 70 3.82 2.18 9.34
CA MET A 70 2.58 1.40 9.17
C MET A 70 1.75 1.93 8.00
N TYR A 71 1.13 1.01 7.27
CA TYR A 71 0.06 1.38 6.34
C TYR A 71 -1.14 1.92 7.12
N GLN A 72 -1.49 3.17 6.85
CA GLN A 72 -2.75 3.74 7.28
C GLN A 72 -3.64 3.86 6.05
N PHE A 73 -4.83 3.30 6.10
CA PHE A 73 -5.79 3.36 5.00
C PHE A 73 -7.22 3.37 5.53
N TRP A 74 -8.11 3.84 4.68
CA TRP A 74 -9.53 3.86 4.95
C TRP A 74 -10.20 2.69 4.25
N CYS A 75 -11.11 2.05 4.97
CA CYS A 75 -11.99 1.03 4.40
C CYS A 75 -13.42 1.32 4.76
N LYS A 76 -14.31 0.93 3.87
CA LYS A 76 -15.74 0.93 4.11
C LYS A 76 -16.26 -0.50 4.23
N LYS A 77 -17.21 -0.68 5.13
CA LYS A 77 -18.00 -1.91 5.28
C LYS A 77 -19.42 -1.66 4.80
#